data_AF-A0A0B2R868-F1
#
_entry.id   AF-A0A0B2R868-F1
#
_cell.length_a   1.000
_cell.length_b   1.000
_cell.length_c   1.000
_cell.angle_alpha   90.00
_cell.angle_beta   90.00
_cell.angle_gamma   90.00
#
_symmetry.space_group_name_H-M   'P 1'
#
loop_
_entity.id
_entity.type
_entity.pdbx_description
1 polymer ?
#
loop_
_entity_poly.entity_id
_entity_poly.type
_entity_poly.pdbx_seq_one_letter_code
_entity_poly.pdbx_strand_id
1 'polypeptide(L)'
;MHQFRGNLWDYDCRPQIMQVLGYPLKMKDRIPEITKARNIELDLGLQLCFLHPSKYKFDHPQFFYERLEYLGQKIQDSVMAERLLMKHLDAPGLWLQNRHRRLKYPVTTTVKQALHGLSYVVYGKRDVRRLMFEVFDFKQTQLEAK
;
A
#
# COMPACT_ATOMS: atom_id res chain seq x y z
N MET A 1 22.93 -4.84 -9.39
CA MET A 1 22.41 -3.86 -8.40
C MET A 1 22.24 -4.56 -7.06
N HIS A 2 23.15 -4.33 -6.10
CA HIS A 2 23.18 -4.95 -4.75
C HIS A 2 23.56 -3.93 -3.66
N GLN A 3 23.25 -2.64 -3.85
CA GLN A 3 23.77 -1.55 -3.02
C GLN A 3 23.15 -1.45 -1.61
N PHE A 4 22.15 -2.26 -1.28
CA PHE A 4 21.43 -2.14 -0.01
C PHE A 4 21.54 -3.35 0.92
N ARG A 5 22.31 -4.37 0.56
CA ARG A 5 22.44 -5.59 1.39
C ARG A 5 23.32 -5.32 2.61
N GLY A 6 22.83 -5.67 3.79
CA GLY A 6 23.63 -5.71 5.02
C GLY A 6 23.57 -4.45 5.90
N ASN A 7 22.53 -3.62 5.72
CA ASN A 7 22.26 -2.49 6.62
C ASN A 7 21.42 -2.96 7.83
N LEU A 8 21.38 -2.14 8.91
CA LEU A 8 20.55 -2.40 10.10
C LEU A 8 19.07 -2.67 9.74
N TRP A 9 18.60 -2.07 8.66
CA TRP A 9 17.25 -2.27 8.13
C TRP A 9 16.97 -3.73 7.75
N ASP A 10 17.90 -4.40 7.07
CA ASP A 10 17.72 -5.79 6.61
C ASP A 10 17.63 -6.79 7.76
N TYR A 11 18.33 -6.52 8.86
CA TYR A 11 18.42 -7.43 10.02
C TYR A 11 17.31 -7.21 11.05
N ASP A 12 17.00 -5.96 11.39
CA ASP A 12 16.09 -5.67 12.50
C ASP A 12 14.70 -5.23 12.03
N CYS A 13 14.64 -4.23 11.16
CA CYS A 13 13.38 -3.57 10.81
C CYS A 13 12.56 -4.35 9.78
N ARG A 14 13.19 -4.82 8.70
CA ARG A 14 12.51 -5.50 7.59
C ARG A 14 11.76 -6.75 8.04
N PRO A 15 12.35 -7.67 8.83
CA PRO A 15 11.63 -8.86 9.28
C PRO A 15 10.39 -8.54 10.12
N GLN A 16 10.48 -7.55 11.02
CA GLN A 16 9.35 -7.10 11.84
C GLN A 16 8.22 -6.55 10.97
N ILE A 17 8.55 -5.70 9.98
CA ILE A 17 7.57 -5.13 9.06
C ILE A 17 6.93 -6.22 8.21
N MET A 18 7.71 -7.16 7.67
CA MET A 18 7.17 -8.29 6.91
C MET A 18 6.24 -9.14 7.76
N GLN A 19 6.59 -9.40 9.02
CA GLN A 19 5.75 -10.14 9.95
C GLN A 19 4.41 -9.41 10.20
N VAL A 20 4.45 -8.11 10.49
CA VAL A 20 3.25 -7.30 10.75
C VAL A 20 2.35 -7.20 9.52
N LEU A 21 2.93 -7.01 8.33
CA LEU A 21 2.17 -6.96 7.07
C LEU A 21 1.75 -8.34 6.55
N GLY A 22 2.19 -9.42 7.21
CA GLY A 22 1.90 -10.80 6.82
C GLY A 22 2.47 -11.16 5.45
N TYR A 23 3.70 -10.72 5.16
CA TYR A 23 4.45 -11.01 3.94
C TYR A 23 5.57 -12.03 4.16
N PRO A 24 6.01 -12.75 3.11
CA PRO A 24 5.45 -12.78 1.75
C PRO A 24 4.17 -13.61 1.66
N LEU A 25 3.28 -13.29 0.71
CA LEU A 25 2.07 -14.08 0.49
C LEU A 25 2.37 -15.39 -0.25
N LYS A 26 1.74 -16.47 0.20
CA LYS A 26 1.79 -17.77 -0.48
C LYS A 26 1.01 -17.71 -1.79
N MET A 27 1.72 -17.52 -2.90
CA MET A 27 1.17 -17.48 -4.25
C MET A 27 1.61 -18.72 -5.03
N LYS A 28 0.69 -19.30 -5.80
CA LYS A 28 0.99 -20.40 -6.73
C LYS A 28 1.19 -19.82 -8.13
N ASP A 29 2.40 -19.34 -8.40
CA ASP A 29 2.76 -18.96 -9.76
C ASP A 29 3.04 -20.20 -10.61
N ARG A 30 2.78 -20.11 -11.91
CA ARG A 30 3.09 -21.19 -12.86
C ARG A 30 4.60 -21.42 -13.00
N ILE A 31 5.38 -20.37 -12.81
CA ILE A 31 6.82 -20.33 -13.06
C ILE A 31 7.52 -19.89 -11.76
N PRO A 32 8.40 -20.71 -11.15
CA PRO A 32 9.08 -20.38 -9.89
C PRO A 32 9.91 -19.10 -9.92
N GLU A 33 10.46 -18.74 -11.07
CA GLU A 33 11.25 -17.53 -11.30
C GLU A 33 10.42 -16.27 -11.05
N ILE A 34 9.12 -16.30 -11.37
CA ILE A 34 8.21 -15.18 -11.12
C ILE A 34 7.99 -15.00 -9.62
N THR A 35 7.85 -16.09 -8.86
CA THR A 35 7.72 -16.01 -7.40
C THR A 35 9.00 -15.42 -6.79
N LYS A 36 10.18 -15.84 -7.26
CA LYS A 36 11.46 -15.27 -6.81
C LYS A 36 11.57 -13.78 -7.13
N ALA A 37 11.26 -13.40 -8.37
CA ALA A 37 11.28 -12.00 -8.79
C ALA A 37 10.32 -11.14 -7.95
N ARG A 38 9.09 -11.62 -7.71
CA ARG A 38 8.11 -10.92 -6.87
C ARG A 38 8.63 -10.66 -5.46
N ASN A 39 9.24 -11.66 -4.83
CA ASN A 39 9.76 -11.51 -3.48
C ASN A 39 10.93 -10.50 -3.43
N ILE A 40 11.77 -10.47 -4.47
CA ILE A 40 12.84 -9.47 -4.60
C ILE A 40 12.24 -8.06 -4.75
N GLU A 41 11.22 -7.90 -5.61
CA GLU A 41 10.52 -6.61 -5.78
C GLU A 41 9.82 -6.15 -4.49
N LEU A 42 9.26 -7.09 -3.72
CA LEU A 42 8.67 -6.80 -2.42
C LEU A 42 9.72 -6.29 -1.44
N ASP A 43 10.86 -6.97 -1.31
CA ASP A 43 11.92 -6.58 -0.38
C ASP A 43 12.49 -5.19 -0.73
N LEU A 44 12.81 -4.95 -2.00
CA LEU A 44 13.31 -3.66 -2.49
C LEU A 44 12.27 -2.56 -2.34
N GLY A 45 11.02 -2.85 -2.70
CA GLY A 45 9.93 -1.90 -2.62
C GLY A 45 9.59 -1.53 -1.18
N LEU A 46 9.67 -2.47 -0.23
CA LEU A 46 9.49 -2.18 1.19
C LEU A 46 10.55 -1.19 1.66
N GLN A 47 11.81 -1.41 1.31
CA GLN A 47 12.88 -0.47 1.64
C GLN A 47 12.58 0.93 1.05
N LEU A 48 12.12 1.00 -0.19
CA LEU A 48 11.75 2.26 -0.85
C LEU A 48 10.62 2.99 -0.11
N CYS A 49 9.60 2.29 0.38
CA CYS A 49 8.48 2.88 1.11
C CYS A 49 8.90 3.65 2.37
N PHE A 50 10.02 3.27 3.00
CA PHE A 50 10.54 3.91 4.22
C PHE A 50 11.70 4.89 3.94
N LEU A 51 12.10 5.08 2.67
CA LEU A 51 13.10 6.06 2.26
C LEU A 51 12.46 7.43 2.02
N HIS A 52 12.45 8.28 3.05
CA HIS A 52 11.85 9.62 2.96
C HIS A 52 12.66 10.59 2.08
N PRO A 53 12.01 11.31 1.12
CA PRO A 53 12.68 12.26 0.24
C PRO A 53 13.55 13.27 0.99
N SER A 54 13.09 13.83 2.11
CA SER A 54 13.87 14.83 2.86
C SER A 54 15.29 14.41 3.25
N LYS A 55 15.56 13.10 3.40
CA LYS A 55 16.89 12.61 3.75
C LYS A 55 17.76 12.33 2.51
N TYR A 56 17.15 11.96 1.39
CA TYR A 56 17.86 11.42 0.21
C TYR A 56 17.59 12.23 -1.08
N LYS A 57 16.93 13.39 -0.97
CA LYS A 57 16.48 14.22 -2.11
C LYS A 57 17.60 14.58 -3.08
N PHE A 58 18.80 14.81 -2.53
CA PHE A 58 19.95 15.29 -3.29
C PHE A 58 20.87 14.16 -3.78
N ASP A 59 20.75 12.95 -3.23
CA ASP A 59 21.63 11.83 -3.56
C ASP A 59 21.14 11.06 -4.79
N HIS A 60 19.82 10.85 -4.92
CA HIS A 60 19.24 10.07 -6.01
C HIS A 60 17.87 10.60 -6.45
N PRO A 61 17.79 11.52 -7.43
CA PRO A 61 16.53 12.17 -7.83
C PRO A 61 15.49 11.26 -8.50
N GLN A 62 15.81 9.99 -8.79
CA GLN A 62 14.93 9.09 -9.57
C GLN A 62 14.18 8.05 -8.73
N PHE A 63 14.57 7.80 -7.47
CA PHE A 63 14.09 6.66 -6.67
C PHE A 63 13.47 7.10 -5.35
N PHE A 64 12.23 7.60 -5.39
CA PHE A 64 11.42 7.90 -4.19
C PHE A 64 10.10 7.15 -4.20
N TYR A 65 9.53 6.97 -3.00
CA TYR A 65 8.22 6.35 -2.83
C TYR A 65 7.07 7.21 -3.36
N GLU A 66 7.26 8.47 -3.76
CA GLU A 66 6.19 9.39 -4.19
C GLU A 66 5.30 8.80 -5.30
N ARG A 67 5.89 8.02 -6.23
CA ARG A 67 5.12 7.30 -7.26
C ARG A 67 4.25 6.19 -6.68
N LEU A 68 4.79 5.43 -5.71
CA LEU A 68 4.04 4.41 -4.99
C LEU A 68 2.97 5.05 -4.11
N GLU A 69 3.26 6.20 -3.51
CA GLU A 69 2.31 6.97 -2.72
C GLU A 69 1.12 7.40 -3.58
N TYR A 70 1.39 8.00 -4.74
CA TYR A 70 0.35 8.40 -5.69
C TYR A 70 -0.50 7.20 -6.12
N LEU A 71 0.15 6.09 -6.49
CA LEU A 71 -0.55 4.86 -6.86
C LEU A 71 -1.41 4.31 -5.72
N GLY A 72 -0.87 4.34 -4.50
CA GLY A 72 -1.54 3.99 -3.25
C GLY A 72 -2.80 4.79 -3.01
N GLN A 73 -2.72 6.11 -3.15
CA GLN A 73 -3.87 7.01 -2.99
C GLN A 73 -4.97 6.65 -4.00
N LYS A 74 -4.63 6.47 -5.28
CA LYS A 74 -5.62 6.13 -6.32
C LYS A 74 -6.26 4.76 -6.12
N ILE A 75 -5.49 3.76 -5.70
CA ILE A 75 -6.06 2.43 -5.46
C ILE A 75 -6.94 2.41 -4.20
N GLN A 76 -6.58 3.17 -3.15
CA GLN A 76 -7.42 3.33 -1.96
C GLN A 76 -8.77 3.96 -2.33
N ASP A 77 -8.75 5.05 -3.12
CA ASP A 77 -9.97 5.71 -3.60
C ASP A 77 -10.86 4.71 -4.35
N SER A 78 -10.29 3.92 -5.26
CA SER A 78 -11.01 2.90 -6.01
C SER A 78 -11.61 1.82 -5.12
N VAL A 79 -10.85 1.31 -4.14
CA VAL A 79 -11.32 0.30 -3.19
C VAL A 79 -12.48 0.83 -2.34
N MET A 80 -12.40 2.07 -1.89
CA MET A 80 -13.43 2.67 -1.05
C MET A 80 -14.67 3.07 -1.83
N ALA A 81 -14.52 3.51 -3.09
CA ALA A 81 -15.63 3.73 -4.01
C ALA A 81 -16.39 2.41 -4.27
N GLU A 82 -15.68 1.31 -4.56
CA GLU A 82 -16.28 -0.01 -4.74
C GLU A 82 -17.04 -0.45 -3.48
N ARG A 83 -16.45 -0.25 -2.29
CA ARG A 83 -17.11 -0.56 -1.03
C ARG A 83 -18.36 0.27 -0.79
N LEU A 84 -18.34 1.56 -1.14
CA LEU A 84 -19.50 2.45 -1.00
C LEU A 84 -20.62 2.04 -1.95
N LEU A 85 -20.28 1.72 -3.20
CA LEU A 85 -21.21 1.19 -4.20
C LEU A 85 -21.89 -0.10 -3.72
N MET A 86 -21.11 -1.05 -3.23
CA MET A 86 -21.63 -2.34 -2.73
C MET A 86 -22.54 -2.19 -1.52
N LYS A 87 -22.32 -1.17 -0.68
CA LYS A 87 -23.19 -0.89 0.48
C LYS A 87 -24.50 -0.19 0.10
N HIS A 88 -24.53 0.51 -1.02
CA HIS A 88 -25.63 1.37 -1.43
C HIS A 88 -25.94 1.14 -2.91
N LEU A 89 -26.30 -0.10 -3.26
CA LEU A 89 -26.60 -0.53 -4.64
C LEU A 89 -27.72 0.28 -5.30
N ASP A 90 -28.73 0.66 -4.52
CA ASP A 90 -29.91 1.39 -5.02
C ASP A 90 -29.76 2.92 -4.94
N ALA A 91 -28.60 3.42 -4.51
CA ALA A 91 -28.41 4.86 -4.34
C ALA A 91 -28.21 5.59 -5.67
N PRO A 92 -28.75 6.81 -5.84
CA PRO A 92 -28.50 7.63 -7.02
C PRO A 92 -27.00 7.92 -7.22
N GLY A 93 -26.52 7.91 -8.45
CA GLY A 93 -25.10 8.13 -8.77
C GLY A 93 -24.53 9.45 -8.23
N LEU A 94 -25.32 10.53 -8.27
CA LEU A 94 -24.93 11.83 -7.73
C LEU A 94 -24.74 11.78 -6.20
N TRP A 95 -25.58 11.02 -5.51
CA TRP A 95 -25.46 10.81 -4.07
C TRP A 95 -24.17 10.04 -3.74
N LEU A 96 -23.87 8.97 -4.49
CA LEU A 96 -22.64 8.19 -4.34
C LEU A 96 -21.38 9.03 -4.56
N GLN A 97 -21.36 9.84 -5.63
CA GLN A 97 -20.23 10.73 -5.93
C GLN A 97 -19.99 11.75 -4.80
N ASN A 98 -21.06 12.39 -4.32
CA ASN A 98 -20.99 13.36 -3.23
C ASN A 98 -20.54 12.70 -1.93
N ARG A 99 -21.05 11.50 -1.62
CA ARG A 99 -20.64 10.75 -0.44
C ARG A 99 -19.19 10.30 -0.53
N HIS A 100 -18.73 9.83 -1.69
CA HIS A 100 -17.34 9.45 -1.92
C HIS A 100 -16.38 10.65 -1.75
N ARG A 101 -16.71 11.81 -2.31
CA ARG A 101 -15.90 13.03 -2.15
C ARG A 101 -15.80 13.51 -0.69
N ARG A 102 -16.87 13.27 0.10
CA ARG A 102 -16.93 13.62 1.52
C ARG A 102 -16.25 12.60 2.43
N LEU A 103 -16.00 11.38 1.95
CA LEU A 103 -15.15 10.42 2.64
C LEU A 103 -13.71 10.96 2.56
N LYS A 104 -13.38 11.85 3.48
CA LYS A 104 -11.99 12.19 3.76
C LYS A 104 -11.38 10.95 4.41
N TYR A 105 -10.62 10.20 3.63
CA TYR A 105 -9.70 9.24 4.22
C TYR A 105 -8.71 10.07 5.03
N PRO A 106 -8.49 9.76 6.32
CA PRO A 106 -7.45 10.44 7.06
C PRO A 106 -6.19 10.29 6.22
N VAL A 107 -5.47 11.41 6.01
CA VAL A 107 -4.16 11.44 5.35
C VAL A 107 -3.19 10.71 6.28
N THR A 108 -3.38 9.41 6.44
CA THR A 108 -2.55 8.58 7.29
C THR A 108 -1.28 8.34 6.49
N THR A 109 -0.27 9.14 6.81
CA THR A 109 1.17 8.95 6.55
C THR A 109 1.52 8.50 5.12
N THR A 110 2.28 9.32 4.39
CA THR A 110 2.83 9.05 3.04
C THR A 110 3.35 7.61 2.87
N VAL A 111 4.01 7.06 3.89
CA VAL A 111 4.50 5.67 3.94
C VAL A 111 3.38 4.64 3.77
N LYS A 112 2.23 4.80 4.43
CA LYS A 112 1.10 3.86 4.32
C LYS A 112 0.49 3.87 2.93
N GLN A 113 0.41 5.04 2.29
CA GLN A 113 0.01 5.15 0.89
C GLN A 113 1.01 4.42 -0.01
N ALA A 114 2.31 4.63 0.19
CA ALA A 114 3.35 3.92 -0.54
C ALA A 114 3.27 2.40 -0.37
N LEU A 115 3.00 1.90 0.85
CA LEU A 115 2.80 0.47 1.12
C LEU A 115 1.61 -0.10 0.34
N HIS A 116 0.51 0.65 0.21
CA HIS A 116 -0.62 0.21 -0.61
C HIS A 116 -0.30 0.22 -2.10
N GLY A 117 0.47 1.21 -2.57
CA GLY A 117 0.98 1.23 -3.95
C GLY A 117 1.89 0.04 -4.24
N LEU A 118 2.80 -0.28 -3.32
CA LEU A 118 3.69 -1.43 -3.43
C LEU A 118 2.89 -2.74 -3.48
N SER A 119 1.98 -2.93 -2.52
CA SER A 119 1.08 -4.09 -2.48
C SER A 119 0.33 -4.26 -3.80
N TYR A 120 -0.15 -3.16 -4.39
CA TYR A 120 -0.83 -3.20 -5.67
C TYR A 120 0.08 -3.68 -6.81
N VAL A 121 1.33 -3.21 -6.88
CA VAL A 121 2.27 -3.62 -7.93
C VAL A 121 2.68 -5.09 -7.79
N VAL A 122 2.87 -5.56 -6.55
CA VAL A 122 3.41 -6.89 -6.26
C VAL A 122 2.32 -7.98 -6.26
N TYR A 123 1.18 -7.70 -5.64
CA TYR A 123 0.09 -8.67 -5.37
C TYR A 123 -1.29 -8.23 -5.89
N GLY A 124 -1.45 -6.99 -6.36
CA GLY A 124 -2.69 -6.47 -6.94
C GLY A 124 -3.71 -5.95 -5.93
N LYS A 125 -4.85 -5.48 -6.45
CA LYS A 125 -5.93 -4.82 -5.67
C LYS A 125 -6.47 -5.67 -4.52
N ARG A 126 -6.44 -7.00 -4.63
CA ARG A 126 -6.91 -7.90 -3.58
C ARG A 126 -6.10 -7.75 -2.30
N ASP A 127 -4.78 -7.66 -2.41
CA ASP A 127 -3.90 -7.50 -1.25
C ASP A 127 -4.01 -6.10 -0.65
N VAL A 128 -4.23 -5.07 -1.46
CA VAL A 128 -4.52 -3.71 -0.98
C VAL A 128 -5.76 -3.71 -0.07
N ARG A 129 -6.82 -4.44 -0.44
CA ARG A 129 -8.02 -4.58 0.42
C ARG A 129 -7.70 -5.24 1.75
N ARG A 130 -6.87 -6.30 1.74
CA ARG A 130 -6.39 -6.97 2.95
C ARG A 130 -5.64 -5.98 3.84
N LEU A 131 -4.64 -5.27 3.30
CA LEU A 131 -3.90 -4.27 4.07
C LEU A 131 -4.82 -3.19 4.66
N MET A 132 -5.71 -2.62 3.83
CA MET A 132 -6.61 -1.54 4.27
C MET A 132 -7.52 -1.98 5.42
N PHE A 133 -8.13 -3.16 5.35
CA PHE A 133 -9.20 -3.53 6.27
C PHE A 133 -8.80 -4.52 7.36
N GLU A 134 -7.75 -5.32 7.15
CA GLU A 134 -7.31 -6.33 8.12
C GLU A 134 -6.07 -5.85 8.89
N VAL A 135 -5.17 -5.09 8.26
CA VAL A 135 -3.93 -4.62 8.90
C VAL A 135 -4.08 -3.21 9.46
N PHE A 136 -4.60 -2.27 8.67
CA PHE A 136 -4.71 -0.86 9.06
C PHE A 136 -6.07 -0.47 9.66
N ASP A 137 -6.99 -1.42 9.80
CA ASP A 137 -8.36 -1.25 10.31
C ASP A 137 -9.06 0.07 9.92
N PHE A 138 -9.21 0.30 8.61
CA PHE A 138 -9.95 1.46 8.11
C PHE A 138 -11.45 1.47 8.51
N LYS A 139 -11.99 0.43 9.14
CA LYS A 139 -13.40 0.41 9.55
C LYS A 139 -13.66 1.29 10.77
N GLN A 140 -12.70 1.39 11.69
CA GLN A 140 -12.89 2.08 12.97
C GLN A 140 -12.83 3.62 12.84
N THR A 141 -11.97 4.14 11.97
CA THR A 141 -11.76 5.59 11.79
C THR A 141 -12.94 6.38 11.20
N GLN A 142 -13.96 5.73 10.62
CA GLN A 142 -15.11 6.40 9.98
C GLN A 142 -16.40 6.33 10.82
N LEU A 143 -16.41 5.60 11.95
CA LEU A 143 -17.58 5.47 12.84
C LEU A 143 -17.52 6.42 14.05
N GLU A 144 -16.36 6.99 14.36
CA GLU A 144 -16.19 7.90 15.51
C GLU A 144 -16.41 9.39 15.17
N ALA A 145 -16.57 9.73 13.90
CA ALA A 145 -17.05 11.04 13.48
C ALA A 145 -18.58 11.11 13.64
N LYS A 146 -19.04 11.21 14.89
CA LYS A 146 -20.40 11.60 15.25
C LYS A 146 -20.60 13.09 15.02
#